data_AF-A0A2V5W0J4-F1
#
_entry.id   AF-A0A2V5W0J4-F1
#
_cell.length_a   1.000
_cell.length_b   1.000
_cell.length_c   1.000
_cell.angle_alpha   90.00
_cell.angle_beta   90.00
_cell.angle_gamma   90.00
#
_symmetry.space_group_name_H-M   'P 1'
#
loop_
_entity.id
_entity.type
_entity.pdbx_description
1 polymer ?
#
loop_
_entity_poly.entity_id
_entity_poly.type
_entity_poly.pdbx_seq_one_letter_code
_entity_poly.pdbx_strand_id
1 'polypeptide(L)'
;MSLKENSSLLPLGATVLKWPEEYRALLALLQKVANGYPQFVPEGADYTLDFEYKKISPGELSVKQVRELPSPGSVQSPTPFLLDEPSAYCVDQDQGMWEDSAIFATHRLKSRWNLQTGNLWLNDTNLTSSFFVGELEYLDGTDIKTLSGPLSGWPCAWQRVSPRFFETGWTIGSSDNRKQATLQASFKPFEAGSEMPVLTLSDYRLQFTTTRGSDPLDAVRLVPSPVVSADQPVESVIVATNGVTVVATVFRATYNPVPGDPTFVAFKETRIEGLTSSPFTLRGYYSQTRGEMRGAHNSWDAFLFEPGLEPGLPPALLEELKAANIRYIQVHDSAQIVVGWHIPQYRITLVGFDGSTRDIN
;
A
#
# COMPACT_ATOMS: atom_id res chain seq x y z
N MET A 1 9.85 -36.93 40.52
CA MET A 1 8.95 -35.76 40.62
C MET A 1 8.10 -35.89 41.90
N SER A 2 7.85 -34.81 42.63
CA SER A 2 6.95 -34.79 43.80
C SER A 2 5.62 -34.12 43.45
N LEU A 3 4.51 -34.63 43.99
CA LEU A 3 3.21 -34.00 43.83
C LEU A 3 3.15 -32.70 44.64
N LYS A 4 2.73 -31.60 44.01
CA LYS A 4 2.65 -30.27 44.63
C LYS A 4 1.23 -29.82 44.91
N GLU A 5 0.31 -30.05 43.98
CA GLU A 5 -1.08 -29.61 44.08
C GLU A 5 -2.00 -30.49 43.22
N ASN A 6 -3.29 -30.47 43.53
CA ASN A 6 -4.34 -31.10 42.71
C ASN A 6 -4.80 -30.17 41.57
N SER A 7 -5.66 -30.67 40.69
CA SER A 7 -6.21 -29.84 39.60
C SER A 7 -7.07 -28.70 40.17
N SER A 8 -6.78 -27.47 39.73
CA SER A 8 -7.51 -26.24 40.10
C SER A 8 -8.62 -25.87 39.12
N LEU A 9 -8.85 -26.67 38.07
CA LEU A 9 -9.80 -26.39 36.99
C LEU A 9 -11.22 -26.93 37.25
N LEU A 10 -11.50 -27.39 38.47
CA LEU A 10 -12.79 -27.94 38.86
C LEU A 10 -13.43 -27.12 39.99
N PRO A 11 -14.77 -27.16 40.13
CA PRO A 11 -15.46 -26.58 41.28
C PRO A 11 -14.88 -27.07 42.60
N LEU A 12 -14.90 -26.21 43.62
CA LEU A 12 -14.36 -26.51 44.94
C LEU A 12 -14.94 -27.82 45.49
N GLY A 13 -14.07 -28.81 45.73
CA GLY A 13 -14.44 -30.14 46.23
C GLY A 13 -14.63 -31.24 45.17
N ALA A 14 -14.62 -30.90 43.88
CA ALA A 14 -14.65 -31.88 42.79
C ALA A 14 -13.22 -32.29 42.38
N THR A 15 -13.01 -33.56 42.04
CA THR A 15 -11.71 -34.07 41.57
C THR A 15 -11.88 -35.02 40.38
N VAL A 16 -11.15 -34.78 39.29
CA VAL A 16 -11.06 -35.73 38.16
C VAL A 16 -10.28 -36.98 38.56
N LEU A 17 -9.19 -36.79 39.33
CA LEU A 17 -8.38 -37.85 39.92
C LEU A 17 -8.39 -37.74 41.44
N LYS A 18 -8.51 -38.88 42.12
CA LYS A 18 -8.43 -38.96 43.59
C LYS A 18 -7.02 -38.62 44.06
N TRP A 19 -6.93 -37.65 44.95
CA TRP A 19 -5.67 -37.24 45.56
C TRP A 19 -5.34 -38.09 46.81
N PRO A 20 -4.07 -38.49 47.02
CA PRO A 20 -2.93 -38.37 46.10
C PRO A 20 -2.76 -39.60 45.18
N GLU A 21 -3.51 -40.68 45.40
CA GLU A 21 -3.20 -42.00 44.84
C GLU A 21 -3.25 -42.03 43.32
N GLU A 22 -4.32 -41.50 42.70
CA GLU A 22 -4.46 -41.54 41.24
C GLU A 22 -3.51 -40.56 40.55
N TYR A 23 -3.11 -39.49 41.22
CA TYR A 23 -2.05 -38.59 40.73
C TYR A 23 -0.68 -39.27 40.75
N ARG A 24 -0.36 -40.07 41.78
CA ARG A 24 0.88 -40.87 41.79
C ARG A 24 0.86 -41.93 40.68
N ALA A 25 -0.28 -42.56 40.45
CA ALA A 25 -0.45 -43.54 39.37
C ALA A 25 -0.27 -42.88 37.99
N LEU A 26 -0.86 -41.72 37.75
CA LEU A 26 -0.65 -40.95 36.51
C LEU A 26 0.83 -40.59 36.34
N LEU A 27 1.45 -40.02 37.37
CA LEU A 27 2.85 -39.61 37.32
C LEU A 27 3.80 -40.78 36.98
N ALA A 28 3.53 -41.97 37.53
CA ALA A 28 4.28 -43.18 37.22
C ALA A 28 4.13 -43.59 35.74
N LEU A 29 2.93 -43.47 35.16
CA LEU A 29 2.70 -43.71 33.73
C LEU A 29 3.45 -42.70 32.85
N LEU A 30 3.36 -41.40 33.18
CA LEU A 30 4.06 -40.35 32.43
C LEU A 30 5.58 -40.54 32.50
N GLN A 31 6.13 -40.86 33.66
CA GLN A 31 7.55 -41.13 33.83
C GLN A 31 8.00 -42.39 33.08
N LYS A 32 7.17 -43.44 33.04
CA LYS A 32 7.46 -44.64 32.26
C LYS A 32 7.53 -44.33 30.76
N VAL A 33 6.61 -43.53 30.24
CA VAL A 33 6.63 -43.11 28.84
C VAL A 33 7.82 -42.19 28.56
N ALA A 34 8.06 -41.19 29.40
CA ALA A 34 9.20 -40.27 29.25
C ALA A 34 10.56 -40.99 29.28
N ASN A 35 10.74 -41.98 30.15
CA ASN A 35 11.98 -42.77 30.20
C ASN A 35 12.16 -43.69 28.99
N GLY A 36 11.06 -44.13 28.36
CA GLY A 36 11.08 -44.95 27.16
C GLY A 36 11.20 -44.14 25.86
N TYR A 37 10.78 -42.87 25.86
CA TYR A 37 10.77 -42.02 24.68
C TYR A 37 12.14 -41.80 24.00
N PRO A 38 13.28 -41.71 24.73
CA PRO A 38 14.61 -41.58 24.12
C PRO A 38 14.95 -42.60 23.03
N GLN A 39 14.33 -43.78 23.02
CA GLN A 39 14.58 -44.80 21.98
C GLN A 39 14.02 -44.41 20.60
N PHE A 40 13.17 -43.37 20.52
CA PHE A 40 12.51 -42.92 19.29
C PHE A 40 13.07 -41.60 18.75
N VAL A 41 14.05 -41.00 19.43
CA VAL A 41 14.66 -39.72 19.06
C VAL A 41 16.18 -39.84 18.99
N PRO A 42 16.88 -38.96 18.25
CA PRO A 42 18.34 -38.94 18.20
C PRO A 42 18.97 -38.77 19.60
N GLU A 43 20.14 -39.38 19.80
CA GLU A 43 20.89 -39.24 21.04
C GLU A 43 21.24 -37.77 21.31
N GLY A 44 20.91 -37.28 22.50
CA GLY A 44 21.14 -35.88 22.90
C GLY A 44 20.09 -34.87 22.43
N ALA A 45 18.97 -35.30 21.85
CA ALA A 45 17.85 -34.41 21.52
C ALA A 45 17.24 -33.78 22.79
N ASP A 46 16.99 -32.47 22.74
CA ASP A 46 16.20 -31.73 23.74
C ASP A 46 14.75 -31.67 23.27
N TYR A 47 13.82 -32.14 24.09
CA TYR A 47 12.40 -32.27 23.71
C TYR A 47 11.48 -32.07 24.91
N THR A 48 10.27 -31.59 24.63
CA THR A 48 9.18 -31.52 25.60
C THR A 48 8.05 -32.40 25.12
N LEU A 49 7.47 -33.21 26.01
CA LEU A 49 6.37 -34.12 25.66
C LEU A 49 5.03 -33.58 26.12
N ASP A 50 4.06 -33.62 25.21
CA ASP A 50 2.63 -33.46 25.46
C ASP A 50 1.99 -34.85 25.61
N PHE A 51 1.20 -35.02 26.65
CA PHE A 51 0.60 -36.30 27.03
C PHE A 51 -0.92 -36.18 27.09
N GLU A 52 -1.59 -37.07 26.36
CA GLU A 52 -3.02 -37.29 26.55
C GLU A 52 -3.23 -38.55 27.38
N TYR A 53 -4.01 -38.44 28.45
CA TYR A 53 -4.37 -39.58 29.31
C TYR A 53 -5.88 -39.67 29.51
N LYS A 54 -6.34 -40.87 29.84
CA LYS A 54 -7.74 -41.15 30.15
C LYS A 54 -7.84 -42.00 31.41
N LYS A 55 -8.75 -41.62 32.29
CA LYS A 55 -9.27 -42.50 33.35
C LYS A 55 -10.35 -43.39 32.76
N ILE A 56 -10.10 -44.69 32.71
CA ILE A 56 -10.98 -45.68 32.09
C ILE A 56 -12.05 -46.12 33.10
N SER A 57 -11.61 -46.39 34.33
CA SER A 57 -12.45 -46.76 35.46
C SER A 57 -11.76 -46.31 36.77
N PRO A 58 -12.43 -46.35 37.94
CA PRO A 58 -11.76 -46.06 39.21
C PRO A 58 -10.51 -46.94 39.41
N GLY A 59 -9.34 -46.30 39.59
CA GLY A 59 -8.06 -47.00 39.71
C GLY A 59 -7.38 -47.42 38.40
N GLU A 60 -7.99 -47.16 37.23
CA GLU A 60 -7.44 -47.52 35.92
C GLU A 60 -7.17 -46.27 35.05
N LEU A 61 -5.89 -46.01 34.79
CA LEU A 61 -5.42 -44.90 33.96
C LEU A 61 -4.64 -45.43 32.76
N SER A 62 -4.80 -44.76 31.62
CA SER A 62 -4.11 -45.09 30.37
C SER A 62 -3.64 -43.81 29.68
N VAL A 63 -2.34 -43.73 29.40
CA VAL A 63 -1.80 -42.73 28.45
C VAL A 63 -2.23 -43.20 27.06
N LYS A 64 -2.94 -42.33 26.33
CA LYS A 64 -3.50 -42.64 25.01
C LYS A 64 -2.62 -42.16 23.89
N GLN A 65 -2.01 -41.00 24.07
CA GLN A 65 -1.12 -40.40 23.09
C GLN A 65 0.04 -39.69 23.81
N VAL A 66 1.19 -39.72 23.15
CA VAL A 66 2.35 -38.91 23.49
C VAL A 66 2.86 -38.30 22.20
N ARG A 67 3.20 -37.02 22.22
CA ARG A 67 3.84 -36.32 21.10
C ARG A 67 4.86 -35.33 21.64
N GLU A 68 5.86 -35.04 20.83
CA GLU A 68 6.76 -33.92 21.09
C GLU A 68 6.02 -32.59 20.82
N LEU A 69 6.20 -31.61 21.70
CA LEU A 69 5.80 -30.24 21.45
C LEU A 69 6.83 -29.56 20.53
N PRO A 70 6.39 -28.80 19.51
CA PRO A 70 7.31 -28.02 18.70
C PRO A 70 8.16 -27.10 19.57
N SER A 71 9.49 -27.21 19.48
CA SER A 71 10.40 -26.29 20.16
C SER A 71 10.21 -24.86 19.61
N PRO A 72 10.27 -23.81 20.46
CA PRO A 72 10.26 -22.43 20.00
C PRO A 72 11.38 -22.21 18.97
N GLY A 73 11.01 -21.86 17.73
CA GLY A 73 11.94 -21.68 16.60
C GLY A 73 11.98 -22.83 15.58
N SER A 74 11.24 -23.92 15.78
CA SER A 74 11.14 -25.03 14.81
C SER A 74 10.12 -24.80 13.69
N VAL A 75 9.31 -23.74 13.77
CA VAL A 75 8.33 -23.45 12.72
C VAL A 75 8.99 -22.70 11.58
N GLN A 76 9.33 -23.45 10.53
CA GLN A 76 9.70 -22.85 9.24
C GLN A 76 8.50 -22.06 8.70
N SER A 77 8.71 -20.79 8.34
CA SER A 77 7.71 -20.05 7.58
C SER A 77 7.50 -20.76 6.24
N PRO A 78 6.29 -21.23 5.91
CA PRO A 78 6.03 -21.87 4.63
C PRO A 78 6.31 -20.88 3.48
N THR A 79 6.89 -21.38 2.38
CA THR A 79 7.07 -20.57 1.16
C THR A 79 5.71 -20.14 0.63
N PRO A 80 5.43 -18.84 0.44
CA PRO A 80 4.15 -18.38 -0.07
C PRO A 80 3.91 -18.81 -1.52
N PHE A 81 2.65 -19.00 -1.88
CA PHE A 81 2.22 -19.14 -3.27
C PHE A 81 1.57 -17.84 -3.73
N LEU A 82 2.11 -17.23 -4.80
CA LEU A 82 1.52 -16.07 -5.45
C LEU A 82 0.48 -16.55 -6.48
N LEU A 83 -0.75 -16.12 -6.30
CA LEU A 83 -1.88 -16.31 -7.21
C LEU A 83 -2.04 -15.05 -8.07
N ASP A 84 -2.19 -15.25 -9.37
CA ASP A 84 -2.46 -14.14 -10.30
C ASP A 84 -3.84 -13.55 -10.08
N GLU A 85 -3.87 -12.23 -9.94
CA GLU A 85 -5.08 -11.41 -9.87
C GLU A 85 -4.87 -10.13 -10.69
N PRO A 86 -5.13 -10.19 -12.01
CA PRO A 86 -4.99 -9.04 -12.89
C PRO A 86 -5.76 -7.84 -12.38
N SER A 87 -5.06 -6.73 -12.14
CA SER A 87 -5.61 -5.57 -11.45
C SER A 87 -5.10 -4.26 -12.04
N ALA A 88 -5.99 -3.29 -12.16
CA ALA A 88 -5.64 -1.94 -12.58
C ALA A 88 -5.18 -1.11 -11.38
N TYR A 89 -4.07 -0.37 -11.52
CA TYR A 89 -3.54 0.52 -10.48
C TYR A 89 -3.32 1.93 -11.02
N CYS A 90 -3.44 2.92 -10.14
CA CYS A 90 -3.09 4.29 -10.42
C CYS A 90 -2.34 4.92 -9.25
N VAL A 91 -1.74 6.09 -9.48
CA VAL A 91 -1.12 6.88 -8.42
C VAL A 91 -2.16 7.24 -7.35
N ASP A 92 -1.79 7.03 -6.09
CA ASP A 92 -2.58 7.41 -4.94
C ASP A 92 -2.56 8.93 -4.75
N GLN A 93 -3.69 9.57 -5.04
CA GLN A 93 -3.91 11.01 -4.89
C GLN A 93 -4.55 11.37 -3.53
N ASP A 94 -4.66 10.39 -2.63
CA ASP A 94 -5.02 10.54 -1.22
C ASP A 94 -3.82 10.18 -0.32
N GLN A 95 -2.61 10.09 -0.89
CA GLN A 95 -1.40 10.01 -0.08
C GLN A 95 -1.17 11.34 0.62
N GLY A 96 -1.04 11.29 1.95
CA GLY A 96 -0.77 12.46 2.76
C GLY A 96 0.53 13.15 2.40
N MET A 97 0.47 14.46 2.25
CA MET A 97 1.59 15.36 1.96
C MET A 97 1.83 16.28 3.15
N TRP A 98 3.09 16.68 3.35
CA TRP A 98 3.49 17.63 4.40
C TRP A 98 4.00 18.95 3.84
N GLU A 99 4.31 18.97 2.54
CA GLU A 99 4.80 20.15 1.83
C GLU A 99 4.01 20.31 0.53
N ASP A 100 3.68 21.55 0.18
CA ASP A 100 2.97 21.88 -1.06
C ASP A 100 3.73 21.42 -2.31
N SER A 101 5.06 21.34 -2.23
CA SER A 101 5.93 20.88 -3.32
C SER A 101 5.70 19.40 -3.69
N ALA A 102 5.19 18.58 -2.77
CA ALA A 102 4.99 17.15 -2.96
C ALA A 102 3.90 16.83 -4.00
N ILE A 103 2.95 17.75 -4.24
CA ILE A 103 1.92 17.56 -5.26
C ILE A 103 2.51 17.53 -6.67
N PHE A 104 3.62 18.24 -6.90
CA PHE A 104 4.30 18.23 -8.20
C PHE A 104 4.97 16.87 -8.46
N ALA A 105 5.50 16.21 -7.43
CA ALA A 105 6.03 14.85 -7.55
C ALA A 105 4.91 13.87 -7.91
N THR A 106 3.77 13.98 -7.22
CA THR A 106 2.56 13.18 -7.51
C THR A 106 2.10 13.39 -8.94
N HIS A 107 2.07 14.64 -9.41
CA HIS A 107 1.66 15.00 -10.77
C HIS A 107 2.61 14.45 -11.84
N ARG A 108 3.93 14.64 -11.67
CA ARG A 108 4.94 14.14 -12.61
C ARG A 108 4.96 12.61 -12.73
N LEU A 109 4.61 11.90 -11.66
CA LEU A 109 4.56 10.44 -11.64
C LEU A 109 3.19 9.83 -11.92
N LYS A 110 2.18 10.65 -12.24
CA LYS A 110 0.87 10.12 -12.66
C LYS A 110 1.06 9.07 -13.73
N SER A 111 0.41 7.95 -13.49
CA SER A 111 0.53 6.76 -14.31
C SER A 111 -0.67 5.85 -14.07
N ARG A 112 -1.00 5.09 -15.10
CA ARG A 112 -1.99 4.03 -15.04
C ARG A 112 -1.33 2.71 -15.37
N TRP A 113 -1.73 1.69 -14.65
CA TRP A 113 -1.11 0.38 -14.70
C TRP A 113 -2.17 -0.68 -14.88
N ASN A 114 -1.90 -1.65 -15.73
CA ASN A 114 -2.55 -2.96 -15.66
C ASN A 114 -1.47 -3.96 -15.26
N LEU A 115 -1.55 -4.50 -14.05
CA LEU A 115 -0.54 -5.40 -13.50
C LEU A 115 -1.11 -6.81 -13.36
N GLN A 116 -0.28 -7.79 -13.68
CA GLN A 116 -0.53 -9.21 -13.53
C GLN A 116 0.72 -9.87 -12.95
N THR A 117 0.54 -11.01 -12.31
CA THR A 117 1.65 -11.81 -11.80
C THR A 117 1.61 -13.23 -12.36
N GLY A 118 2.71 -13.97 -12.27
CA GLY A 118 2.65 -15.42 -12.47
C GLY A 118 1.94 -16.15 -11.32
N ASN A 119 1.44 -17.35 -11.60
CA ASN A 119 1.03 -18.30 -10.56
C ASN A 119 2.25 -19.13 -10.15
N LEU A 120 2.85 -18.84 -9.01
CA LEU A 120 4.14 -19.44 -8.63
C LEU A 120 4.41 -19.43 -7.13
N TRP A 121 5.28 -20.34 -6.72
CA TRP A 121 5.88 -20.32 -5.39
C TRP A 121 6.94 -19.23 -5.31
N LEU A 122 6.93 -18.41 -4.26
CA LEU A 122 7.96 -17.38 -4.01
C LEU A 122 9.24 -17.99 -3.43
N ASN A 123 9.83 -18.95 -4.14
CA ASN A 123 11.12 -19.56 -3.84
C ASN A 123 12.24 -18.95 -4.69
N ASP A 124 13.49 -19.21 -4.31
CA ASP A 124 14.67 -18.66 -4.98
C ASP A 124 14.71 -18.97 -6.48
N THR A 125 14.22 -20.14 -6.92
CA THR A 125 14.18 -20.53 -8.34
C THR A 125 13.25 -19.63 -9.15
N ASN A 126 12.05 -19.35 -8.63
CA ASN A 126 11.06 -18.53 -9.34
C ASN A 126 11.32 -17.02 -9.20
N LEU A 127 12.13 -16.60 -8.22
CA LEU A 127 12.50 -15.21 -7.98
C LEU A 127 13.77 -14.76 -8.74
N THR A 128 14.25 -15.58 -9.68
CA THR A 128 15.37 -15.26 -10.58
C THR A 128 15.04 -14.24 -11.66
N SER A 129 13.76 -13.94 -11.89
CA SER A 129 13.28 -12.90 -12.82
C SER A 129 12.05 -12.18 -12.25
N SER A 130 11.73 -11.00 -12.78
CA SER A 130 10.47 -10.33 -12.45
C SER A 130 9.28 -11.19 -12.84
N PHE A 131 8.42 -11.46 -11.86
CA PHE A 131 7.16 -12.18 -12.05
C PHE A 131 6.02 -11.28 -12.51
N PHE A 132 6.29 -9.97 -12.69
CA PHE A 132 5.31 -9.01 -13.15
C PHE A 132 5.21 -9.01 -14.68
N VAL A 133 3.97 -9.02 -15.16
CA VAL A 133 3.60 -8.65 -16.52
C VAL A 133 2.67 -7.46 -16.41
N GLY A 134 2.83 -6.46 -17.27
CA GLY A 134 1.91 -5.34 -17.19
C GLY A 134 1.96 -4.39 -18.36
N GLU A 135 1.09 -3.40 -18.26
CA GLU A 135 1.03 -2.23 -19.11
C GLU A 135 1.17 -0.99 -18.22
N LEU A 136 2.05 -0.07 -18.60
CA LEU A 136 2.31 1.19 -17.92
C LEU A 136 2.03 2.33 -18.90
N GLU A 137 1.00 3.12 -18.64
CA GLU A 137 0.76 4.43 -19.24
C GLU A 137 1.35 5.52 -18.33
N TYR A 138 2.27 6.34 -18.85
CA TYR A 138 2.98 7.34 -18.04
C TYR A 138 3.26 8.62 -18.83
N LEU A 139 3.54 9.70 -18.10
CA LEU A 139 3.90 11.00 -18.67
C LEU A 139 5.41 11.10 -18.92
N ASP A 140 5.80 11.41 -20.16
CA ASP A 140 7.16 11.79 -20.56
C ASP A 140 7.16 13.23 -21.09
N GLY A 141 7.44 14.19 -20.21
CA GLY A 141 7.23 15.61 -20.52
C GLY A 141 5.74 15.90 -20.65
N THR A 142 5.26 16.14 -21.87
CA THR A 142 3.83 16.33 -22.19
C THR A 142 3.24 15.17 -22.97
N ASP A 143 4.05 14.18 -23.34
CA ASP A 143 3.60 13.02 -24.10
C ASP A 143 3.16 11.90 -23.17
N ILE A 144 2.02 11.28 -23.48
CA ILE A 144 1.63 10.02 -22.85
C ILE A 144 2.32 8.88 -23.61
N LYS A 145 3.06 8.04 -22.88
CA LYS A 145 3.77 6.87 -23.42
C LYS A 145 3.27 5.60 -22.75
N THR A 146 3.45 4.48 -23.46
CA THR A 146 3.06 3.16 -22.95
C THR A 146 4.23 2.17 -23.04
N LEU A 147 4.42 1.38 -21.98
CA LEU A 147 5.21 0.15 -21.99
C LEU A 147 4.27 -1.03 -21.74
N SER A 148 4.52 -2.18 -22.37
CA SER A 148 3.69 -3.38 -22.19
C SER A 148 4.52 -4.67 -22.23
N GLY A 149 3.97 -5.73 -21.67
CA GLY A 149 4.58 -7.06 -21.63
C GLY A 149 5.27 -7.37 -20.29
N PRO A 150 6.11 -8.42 -20.24
CA PRO A 150 6.87 -8.76 -19.04
C PRO A 150 7.76 -7.59 -18.62
N LEU A 151 7.73 -7.21 -17.34
CA LEU A 151 8.57 -6.11 -16.83
C LEU A 151 10.06 -6.44 -16.96
N SER A 152 10.42 -7.73 -16.93
CA SER A 152 11.77 -8.22 -17.22
C SER A 152 12.24 -7.97 -18.65
N GLY A 153 11.33 -7.67 -19.58
CA GLY A 153 11.62 -7.30 -20.96
C GLY A 153 11.64 -5.80 -21.23
N TRP A 154 11.34 -4.95 -20.23
CA TRP A 154 11.34 -3.50 -20.40
C TRP A 154 12.76 -2.93 -20.55
N PRO A 155 12.91 -1.70 -21.07
CA PRO A 155 14.24 -1.14 -21.37
C PRO A 155 15.15 -1.13 -20.15
N CYS A 156 16.33 -1.76 -20.24
CA CYS A 156 17.28 -1.87 -19.13
C CYS A 156 16.66 -2.48 -17.85
N ALA A 157 15.79 -3.47 -18.02
CA ALA A 157 15.15 -4.16 -16.90
C ALA A 157 16.17 -4.82 -15.95
N TRP A 158 15.88 -4.76 -14.67
CA TRP A 158 16.57 -5.47 -13.59
C TRP A 158 15.58 -5.84 -12.49
N GLN A 159 16.00 -6.72 -11.57
CA GLN A 159 15.27 -6.98 -10.34
C GLN A 159 16.18 -7.12 -9.13
N ARG A 160 15.58 -6.92 -7.96
CA ARG A 160 16.18 -7.15 -6.64
C ARG A 160 15.13 -7.78 -5.74
N VAL A 161 15.53 -8.85 -5.06
CA VAL A 161 14.68 -9.59 -4.13
C VAL A 161 15.29 -9.45 -2.74
N SER A 162 14.45 -9.18 -1.75
CA SER A 162 14.83 -9.17 -0.35
C SER A 162 13.75 -9.86 0.49
N PRO A 163 14.01 -10.18 1.77
CA PRO A 163 13.00 -10.78 2.64
C PRO A 163 11.73 -9.94 2.87
N ARG A 164 11.72 -8.65 2.50
CA ARG A 164 10.62 -7.73 2.78
C ARG A 164 10.00 -7.08 1.54
N PHE A 165 10.67 -7.18 0.40
CA PHE A 165 10.17 -6.60 -0.84
C PHE A 165 10.77 -7.28 -2.06
N PHE A 166 9.97 -7.28 -3.12
CA PHE A 166 10.42 -7.48 -4.48
C PHE A 166 10.53 -6.11 -5.15
N GLU A 167 11.53 -5.94 -6.00
CA GLU A 167 11.73 -4.70 -6.74
C GLU A 167 12.15 -5.03 -8.17
N THR A 168 11.56 -4.33 -9.13
CA THR A 168 11.96 -4.38 -10.53
C THR A 168 12.10 -2.96 -11.05
N GLY A 169 13.13 -2.72 -11.86
CA GLY A 169 13.38 -1.40 -12.42
C GLY A 169 13.74 -1.48 -13.88
N TRP A 170 13.53 -0.38 -14.59
CA TRP A 170 13.75 -0.19 -16.02
C TRP A 170 14.00 1.30 -16.29
N THR A 171 14.32 1.68 -17.51
CA THR A 171 14.49 3.10 -17.87
C THR A 171 13.28 3.63 -18.64
N ILE A 172 12.86 4.84 -18.29
CA ILE A 172 11.84 5.63 -19.00
C ILE A 172 12.43 6.96 -19.45
N GLY A 173 11.73 7.65 -20.36
CA GLY A 173 12.15 8.95 -20.87
C GLY A 173 13.16 8.85 -22.02
N SER A 174 13.21 9.89 -22.85
CA SER A 174 14.18 10.03 -23.94
C SER A 174 15.30 11.02 -23.60
N SER A 175 16.48 10.81 -24.23
CA SER A 175 17.63 11.72 -24.18
C SER A 175 17.96 12.24 -22.76
N ASP A 176 17.93 13.55 -22.53
CA ASP A 176 18.31 14.21 -21.28
C ASP A 176 17.27 14.02 -20.16
N ASN A 177 16.07 13.55 -20.52
CA ASN A 177 14.99 13.21 -19.58
C ASN A 177 14.94 11.73 -19.22
N ARG A 178 15.97 10.95 -19.61
CA ARG A 178 16.07 9.55 -19.20
C ARG A 178 16.16 9.44 -17.67
N LYS A 179 15.28 8.61 -17.11
CA LYS A 179 15.20 8.31 -15.68
C LYS A 179 15.26 6.81 -15.46
N GLN A 180 15.78 6.42 -14.31
CA GLN A 180 15.57 5.08 -13.79
C GLN A 180 14.20 5.06 -13.13
N ALA A 181 13.36 4.11 -13.53
CA ALA A 181 12.06 3.83 -12.96
C ALA A 181 12.13 2.53 -12.17
N THR A 182 11.36 2.46 -11.08
CA THR A 182 11.34 1.31 -10.18
C THR A 182 9.92 1.07 -9.66
N LEU A 183 9.46 -0.17 -9.74
CA LEU A 183 8.30 -0.67 -9.02
C LEU A 183 8.77 -1.55 -7.86
N GLN A 184 8.47 -1.13 -6.64
CA GLN A 184 8.72 -1.89 -5.43
C GLN A 184 7.40 -2.45 -4.90
N ALA A 185 7.35 -3.77 -4.71
CA ALA A 185 6.25 -4.49 -4.08
C ALA A 185 6.70 -4.95 -2.70
N SER A 186 6.16 -4.32 -1.65
CA SER A 186 6.46 -4.63 -0.26
C SER A 186 5.29 -5.34 0.43
N PHE A 187 5.58 -6.30 1.29
CA PHE A 187 4.57 -7.06 2.01
C PHE A 187 4.99 -7.21 3.48
N LYS A 188 4.03 -7.50 4.37
CA LYS A 188 4.36 -7.81 5.77
C LYS A 188 5.01 -9.19 5.84
N PRO A 189 6.17 -9.34 6.52
CA PRO A 189 6.74 -10.66 6.75
C PRO A 189 5.75 -11.58 7.46
N PHE A 190 5.69 -12.84 7.05
CA PHE A 190 4.84 -13.83 7.70
C PHE A 190 5.35 -14.19 9.08
N GLU A 191 4.44 -14.29 10.05
CA GLU A 191 4.77 -14.81 11.38
C GLU A 191 5.04 -16.32 11.32
N ALA A 192 6.07 -16.78 12.01
CA ALA A 192 6.35 -18.20 12.16
C ALA A 192 5.17 -18.89 12.87
N GLY A 193 4.58 -19.94 12.28
CA GLY A 193 3.36 -20.56 12.80
C GLY A 193 2.07 -20.16 12.08
N SER A 194 2.13 -19.20 11.17
CA SER A 194 0.99 -18.87 10.30
C SER A 194 0.69 -20.00 9.31
N GLU A 195 -0.59 -20.17 8.96
CA GLU A 195 -1.01 -20.99 7.83
C GLU A 195 -0.26 -20.60 6.54
N MET A 196 -0.13 -21.55 5.61
CA MET A 196 0.55 -21.31 4.33
C MET A 196 -0.09 -20.13 3.60
N PRO A 197 0.61 -19.02 3.39
CA PRO A 197 0.00 -17.84 2.80
C PRO A 197 -0.10 -18.01 1.29
N VAL A 198 -1.33 -17.96 0.79
CA VAL A 198 -1.59 -17.60 -0.61
C VAL A 198 -1.60 -16.07 -0.67
N LEU A 199 -0.77 -15.50 -1.53
CA LEU A 199 -0.68 -14.08 -1.78
C LEU A 199 -1.36 -13.72 -3.11
N THR A 200 -1.97 -12.55 -3.19
CA THR A 200 -2.32 -11.89 -4.45
C THR A 200 -1.61 -10.54 -4.56
N LEU A 201 -1.77 -9.87 -5.69
CA LEU A 201 -1.19 -8.54 -5.89
C LEU A 201 -1.71 -7.51 -4.86
N SER A 202 -2.94 -7.70 -4.36
CA SER A 202 -3.57 -6.80 -3.38
C SER A 202 -2.91 -6.86 -1.99
N ASP A 203 -2.16 -7.92 -1.68
CA ASP A 203 -1.40 -8.04 -0.43
C ASP A 203 -0.12 -7.19 -0.43
N TYR A 204 0.31 -6.70 -1.60
CA TYR A 204 1.48 -5.85 -1.73
C TYR A 204 1.12 -4.37 -1.63
N ARG A 205 1.93 -3.63 -0.86
CA ARG A 205 2.04 -2.19 -1.03
C ARG A 205 3.01 -1.91 -2.17
N LEU A 206 2.47 -1.31 -3.22
CA LEU A 206 3.21 -0.92 -4.42
C LEU A 206 3.68 0.53 -4.32
N GLN A 207 4.96 0.76 -4.62
CA GLN A 207 5.55 2.08 -4.73
C GLN A 207 6.23 2.22 -6.09
N PHE A 208 5.95 3.32 -6.78
CA PHE A 208 6.60 3.71 -8.02
C PHE A 208 7.54 4.87 -7.77
N THR A 209 8.81 4.71 -8.16
CA THR A 209 9.87 5.70 -7.93
C THR A 209 10.58 6.00 -9.24
N THR A 210 11.01 7.25 -9.41
CA THR A 210 11.99 7.62 -10.43
C THR A 210 13.23 8.25 -9.83
N THR A 211 14.40 7.97 -10.41
CA THR A 211 15.68 8.56 -10.01
C THR A 211 16.45 9.04 -11.24
N ARG A 212 17.38 9.98 -11.03
CA ARG A 212 18.38 10.38 -12.01
C ARG A 212 19.75 10.04 -11.44
N GLY A 213 20.33 8.93 -11.86
CA GLY A 213 21.50 8.36 -11.17
C GLY A 213 21.13 7.88 -9.77
N SER A 214 21.93 8.24 -8.78
CA SER A 214 21.69 7.93 -7.35
C SER A 214 20.68 8.87 -6.68
N ASP A 215 20.33 9.98 -7.32
CA ASP A 215 19.50 11.01 -6.69
C ASP A 215 18.01 10.66 -6.86
N PRO A 216 17.26 10.48 -5.75
CA PRO A 216 15.83 10.28 -5.84
C PRO A 216 15.18 11.53 -6.43
N LEU A 217 14.38 11.35 -7.48
CA LEU A 217 13.60 12.45 -8.05
C LEU A 217 12.24 12.53 -7.37
N ASP A 218 11.43 11.48 -7.54
CA ASP A 218 10.04 11.43 -7.11
C ASP A 218 9.66 10.01 -6.71
N ALA A 219 8.75 9.84 -5.75
CA ALA A 219 8.17 8.56 -5.36
C ALA A 219 6.67 8.72 -5.05
N VAL A 220 5.87 7.73 -5.44
CA VAL A 220 4.42 7.69 -5.21
C VAL A 220 3.96 6.29 -4.84
N ARG A 221 2.91 6.20 -4.02
CA ARG A 221 2.20 4.94 -3.80
C ARG A 221 1.26 4.65 -4.98
N LEU A 222 1.18 3.37 -5.37
CA LEU A 222 0.14 2.91 -6.29
C LEU A 222 -0.98 2.23 -5.48
N VAL A 223 -2.21 2.51 -5.85
CA VAL A 223 -3.43 1.90 -5.29
C VAL A 223 -4.29 1.34 -6.42
N PRO A 224 -5.16 0.34 -6.13
CA PRO A 224 -6.13 -0.12 -7.12
C PRO A 224 -6.89 1.06 -7.72
N SER A 225 -7.04 1.07 -9.04
CA SER A 225 -7.72 2.15 -9.74
C SER A 225 -9.18 2.19 -9.30
N PRO A 226 -9.67 3.34 -8.78
CA PRO A 226 -11.03 3.43 -8.32
C PRO A 226 -12.00 3.31 -9.49
N VAL A 227 -13.10 2.58 -9.26
CA VAL A 227 -14.23 2.55 -10.17
C VAL A 227 -15.21 3.64 -9.73
N VAL A 228 -15.48 4.58 -10.64
CA VAL A 228 -16.49 5.62 -10.40
C VAL A 228 -17.87 5.06 -10.71
N SER A 229 -18.80 5.15 -9.76
CA SER A 229 -20.19 4.77 -9.94
C SER A 229 -21.10 6.00 -10.00
N ALA A 230 -22.25 5.88 -10.66
CA ALA A 230 -23.14 7.02 -10.88
C ALA A 230 -23.79 7.56 -9.58
N ASP A 231 -23.85 6.74 -8.54
CA ASP A 231 -24.37 7.04 -7.21
C ASP A 231 -23.32 7.58 -6.24
N GLN A 232 -22.05 7.69 -6.65
CA GLN A 232 -21.01 8.27 -5.80
C GLN A 232 -21.32 9.73 -5.47
N PRO A 233 -21.14 10.14 -4.20
CA PRO A 233 -21.25 11.54 -3.80
C PRO A 233 -20.28 12.41 -4.60
N VAL A 234 -20.73 13.63 -4.89
CA VAL A 234 -19.96 14.64 -5.58
C VAL A 234 -19.80 15.86 -4.67
N GLU A 235 -18.60 16.40 -4.63
CA GLU A 235 -18.27 17.61 -3.90
C GLU A 235 -17.59 18.61 -4.84
N SER A 236 -17.84 19.90 -4.63
CA SER A 236 -17.16 20.99 -5.34
C SER A 236 -16.36 21.85 -4.38
N VAL A 237 -15.06 21.97 -4.62
CA VAL A 237 -14.18 22.94 -3.97
C VAL A 237 -14.11 24.19 -4.85
N ILE A 238 -14.54 25.32 -4.30
CA ILE A 238 -14.63 26.60 -5.03
C ILE A 238 -13.64 27.58 -4.42
N VAL A 239 -12.73 28.10 -5.25
CA VAL A 239 -11.74 29.11 -4.87
C VAL A 239 -11.83 30.26 -5.85
N ALA A 240 -12.09 31.47 -5.34
CA ALA A 240 -12.21 32.68 -6.16
C ALA A 240 -11.36 33.80 -5.56
N THR A 241 -10.47 34.37 -6.36
CA THR A 241 -9.56 35.46 -5.96
C THR A 241 -9.18 36.30 -7.18
N ASN A 242 -9.18 37.63 -7.03
CA ASN A 242 -8.82 38.61 -8.07
C ASN A 242 -9.33 38.32 -9.49
N GLY A 243 -10.61 37.98 -9.60
CA GLY A 243 -11.25 37.72 -10.90
C GLY A 243 -10.93 36.35 -11.51
N VAL A 244 -10.13 35.52 -10.84
CA VAL A 244 -9.91 34.12 -11.19
C VAL A 244 -10.80 33.24 -10.31
N THR A 245 -11.50 32.30 -10.91
CA THR A 245 -12.33 31.31 -10.19
C THR A 245 -11.95 29.90 -10.63
N VAL A 246 -11.72 29.02 -9.67
CA VAL A 246 -11.47 27.59 -9.87
C VAL A 246 -12.55 26.81 -9.12
N VAL A 247 -13.27 25.96 -9.84
CA VAL A 247 -14.28 25.04 -9.30
C VAL A 247 -13.86 23.62 -9.61
N ALA A 248 -13.23 22.97 -8.65
CA ALA A 248 -12.83 21.56 -8.74
C ALA A 248 -13.96 20.68 -8.22
N THR A 249 -14.52 19.84 -9.08
CA THR A 249 -15.60 18.91 -8.73
C THR A 249 -15.08 17.48 -8.73
N VAL A 250 -15.23 16.79 -7.60
CA VAL A 250 -14.64 15.46 -7.35
C VAL A 250 -15.70 14.46 -6.92
N PHE A 251 -15.47 13.20 -7.26
CA PHE A 251 -16.19 12.06 -6.69
C PHE A 251 -15.55 11.67 -5.36
N ARG A 252 -16.40 11.37 -4.38
CA ARG A 252 -16.04 10.95 -3.04
C ARG A 252 -16.51 9.53 -2.75
N ALA A 253 -15.84 8.84 -1.83
CA ALA A 253 -16.28 7.52 -1.38
C ALA A 253 -17.63 7.63 -0.65
N THR A 254 -18.50 6.64 -0.87
CA THR A 254 -19.81 6.53 -0.18
C THR A 254 -19.65 6.17 1.30
N TYR A 255 -18.56 5.50 1.66
CA TYR A 255 -18.23 5.12 3.03
C TYR A 255 -16.78 5.51 3.33
N ASN A 256 -16.59 6.22 4.44
CA ASN A 256 -15.26 6.51 4.97
C ASN A 256 -15.04 5.71 6.25
N PRO A 257 -13.91 5.00 6.38
CA PRO A 257 -13.56 4.31 7.62
C PRO A 257 -13.30 5.29 8.78
N VAL A 258 -13.02 6.57 8.47
CA VAL A 258 -12.82 7.64 9.45
C VAL A 258 -13.87 8.74 9.23
N PRO A 259 -14.65 9.11 10.26
CA PRO A 259 -15.58 10.23 10.15
C PRO A 259 -14.84 11.56 9.92
N GLY A 260 -15.28 12.36 8.95
CA GLY A 260 -14.93 13.79 8.84
C GLY A 260 -14.18 14.23 7.58
N ASP A 261 -13.61 13.31 6.80
CA ASP A 261 -12.97 13.65 5.51
C ASP A 261 -13.28 12.58 4.45
N PRO A 262 -14.10 12.89 3.44
CA PRO A 262 -14.45 11.92 2.44
C PRO A 262 -13.29 11.59 1.50
N THR A 263 -12.95 10.30 1.45
CA THR A 263 -11.88 9.77 0.60
C THR A 263 -12.12 10.16 -0.86
N PHE A 264 -11.11 10.79 -1.46
CA PHE A 264 -11.14 11.13 -2.88
C PHE A 264 -11.14 9.88 -3.75
N VAL A 265 -12.00 9.88 -4.77
CA VAL A 265 -12.09 8.79 -5.74
C VAL A 265 -11.50 9.24 -7.08
N ALA A 266 -12.05 10.30 -7.66
CA ALA A 266 -11.62 10.82 -8.95
C ALA A 266 -12.08 12.26 -9.17
N PHE A 267 -11.46 12.95 -10.13
CA PHE A 267 -12.04 14.18 -10.66
C PHE A 267 -13.26 13.87 -11.51
N LYS A 268 -14.31 14.68 -11.35
CA LYS A 268 -15.40 14.77 -12.32
C LYS A 268 -15.09 15.81 -13.38
N GLU A 269 -14.70 17.00 -12.93
CA GLU A 269 -14.27 18.12 -13.76
C GLU A 269 -13.68 19.24 -12.92
N THR A 270 -12.86 20.09 -13.53
CA THR A 270 -12.46 21.37 -12.94
C THR A 270 -12.74 22.50 -13.92
N ARG A 271 -13.55 23.48 -13.52
CA ARG A 271 -13.86 24.66 -14.34
C ARG A 271 -13.04 25.86 -13.88
N ILE A 272 -12.39 26.55 -14.82
CA ILE A 272 -11.49 27.68 -14.54
C ILE A 272 -11.92 28.90 -15.34
N GLU A 273 -11.99 30.06 -14.68
CA GLU A 273 -12.32 31.36 -15.25
C GLU A 273 -11.27 32.41 -14.91
N GLY A 274 -11.18 33.45 -15.73
CA GLY A 274 -10.37 34.64 -15.44
C GLY A 274 -8.90 34.57 -15.85
N LEU A 275 -8.41 33.41 -16.31
CA LEU A 275 -7.04 33.25 -16.82
C LEU A 275 -6.90 33.38 -18.34
N THR A 276 -8.02 33.29 -19.05
CA THR A 276 -8.13 33.32 -20.52
C THR A 276 -9.36 34.11 -20.95
N SER A 277 -9.47 34.41 -22.24
CA SER A 277 -10.56 35.15 -22.87
C SER A 277 -11.94 34.49 -22.70
N SER A 278 -11.98 33.18 -22.50
CA SER A 278 -13.19 32.42 -22.15
C SER A 278 -12.89 31.34 -21.11
N PRO A 279 -13.87 30.94 -20.27
CA PRO A 279 -13.73 29.84 -19.34
C PRO A 279 -13.36 28.52 -20.02
N PHE A 280 -12.63 27.66 -19.32
CA PHE A 280 -12.34 26.30 -19.78
C PHE A 280 -12.59 25.26 -18.69
N THR A 281 -12.62 23.99 -19.09
CA THR A 281 -12.89 22.86 -18.19
C THR A 281 -11.90 21.75 -18.43
N LEU A 282 -11.38 21.19 -17.35
CA LEU A 282 -10.46 20.06 -17.33
C LEU A 282 -11.23 18.79 -16.95
N ARG A 283 -10.99 17.70 -17.68
CA ARG A 283 -11.53 16.35 -17.43
C ARG A 283 -10.47 15.27 -17.54
N GLY A 284 -9.34 15.57 -18.18
CA GLY A 284 -8.23 14.64 -18.35
C GLY A 284 -7.68 14.15 -17.01
N TYR A 285 -7.23 12.89 -16.99
CA TYR A 285 -6.52 12.35 -15.83
C TYR A 285 -5.21 13.10 -15.61
N TYR A 286 -4.40 13.27 -16.65
CA TYR A 286 -3.10 13.93 -16.53
C TYR A 286 -3.17 15.45 -16.31
N SER A 287 -4.29 16.11 -16.64
CA SER A 287 -4.44 17.56 -16.46
C SER A 287 -4.80 17.99 -15.04
N GLN A 288 -5.12 17.04 -14.15
CA GLN A 288 -5.62 17.33 -12.80
C GLN A 288 -4.98 16.40 -11.77
N THR A 289 -4.40 16.96 -10.71
CA THR A 289 -3.86 16.22 -9.57
C THR A 289 -4.45 16.74 -8.28
N ARG A 290 -4.82 15.82 -7.40
CA ARG A 290 -5.08 16.11 -5.99
C ARG A 290 -3.91 15.61 -5.14
N GLY A 291 -3.65 16.29 -4.03
CA GLY A 291 -3.00 15.68 -2.89
C GLY A 291 -3.71 16.05 -1.59
N GLU A 292 -3.65 15.16 -0.61
CA GLU A 292 -4.19 15.37 0.74
C GLU A 292 -3.11 16.05 1.60
N MET A 293 -3.26 17.34 1.90
CA MET A 293 -2.32 18.04 2.77
C MET A 293 -2.62 17.69 4.23
N ARG A 294 -1.61 17.25 4.99
CA ARG A 294 -1.75 16.89 6.41
C ARG A 294 -1.36 18.05 7.32
N GLY A 295 -2.33 18.55 8.08
CA GLY A 295 -2.12 19.41 9.22
C GLY A 295 -1.97 18.63 10.54
N ALA A 296 -1.82 19.36 11.64
CA ALA A 296 -1.68 18.77 12.98
C ALA A 296 -2.93 18.00 13.46
N HIS A 297 -4.12 18.42 13.03
CA HIS A 297 -5.40 17.85 13.47
C HIS A 297 -6.43 17.63 12.35
N ASN A 298 -6.15 18.09 11.14
CA ASN A 298 -7.03 17.98 9.99
C ASN A 298 -6.22 17.77 8.70
N SER A 299 -6.92 17.29 7.68
CA SER A 299 -6.47 17.21 6.31
C SER A 299 -7.32 18.16 5.45
N TRP A 300 -6.76 18.60 4.32
CA TRP A 300 -7.51 19.35 3.32
C TRP A 300 -6.96 19.05 1.92
N ASP A 301 -7.77 19.37 0.91
CA ASP A 301 -7.36 19.16 -0.46
C ASP A 301 -6.35 20.21 -0.89
N ALA A 302 -5.31 19.79 -1.61
CA ALA A 302 -4.54 20.64 -2.50
C ALA A 302 -4.72 20.13 -3.94
N PHE A 303 -4.74 21.04 -4.91
CA PHE A 303 -4.90 20.70 -6.31
C PHE A 303 -3.80 21.31 -7.17
N LEU A 304 -3.40 20.58 -8.21
CA LEU A 304 -2.50 21.05 -9.25
C LEU A 304 -3.11 20.74 -10.60
N PHE A 305 -3.29 21.77 -11.41
CA PHE A 305 -3.85 21.65 -12.75
C PHE A 305 -2.80 22.01 -13.80
N GLU A 306 -2.67 21.19 -14.85
CA GLU A 306 -1.83 21.46 -16.02
C GLU A 306 -2.73 21.48 -17.27
N PRO A 307 -3.32 22.63 -17.63
CA PRO A 307 -4.24 22.73 -18.78
C PRO A 307 -3.63 22.27 -20.10
N GLY A 308 -2.29 22.36 -20.23
CA GLY A 308 -1.55 21.85 -21.38
C GLY A 308 -1.72 20.35 -21.64
N LEU A 309 -2.14 19.58 -20.63
CA LEU A 309 -2.40 18.14 -20.72
C LEU A 309 -3.88 17.81 -20.90
N GLU A 310 -4.76 18.80 -21.07
CA GLU A 310 -6.20 18.57 -21.24
C GLU A 310 -6.54 18.12 -22.66
N PRO A 311 -7.13 16.92 -22.83
CA PRO A 311 -7.54 16.46 -24.14
C PRO A 311 -8.59 17.40 -24.78
N GLY A 312 -8.26 17.92 -25.97
CA GLY A 312 -9.20 18.73 -26.76
C GLY A 312 -9.37 20.18 -26.27
N LEU A 313 -8.52 20.69 -25.37
CA LEU A 313 -8.54 22.10 -25.02
C LEU A 313 -8.22 22.96 -26.26
N PRO A 314 -9.01 24.00 -26.58
CA PRO A 314 -8.80 24.79 -27.79
C PRO A 314 -7.37 25.38 -27.88
N PRO A 315 -6.67 25.25 -29.02
CA PRO A 315 -5.32 25.78 -29.18
C PRO A 315 -5.19 27.27 -28.86
N ALA A 316 -6.23 28.07 -29.14
CA ALA A 316 -6.23 29.50 -28.80
C ALA A 316 -6.07 29.76 -27.29
N LEU A 317 -6.75 28.97 -26.45
CA LEU A 317 -6.65 29.10 -24.99
C LEU A 317 -5.27 28.62 -24.50
N LEU A 318 -4.72 27.57 -25.10
CA LEU A 318 -3.36 27.11 -24.80
C LEU A 318 -2.31 28.18 -25.13
N GLU A 319 -2.46 28.89 -26.26
CA GLU A 319 -1.57 29.99 -26.62
C GLU A 319 -1.72 31.19 -25.68
N GLU A 320 -2.92 31.52 -25.24
CA GLU A 320 -3.13 32.55 -24.21
C GLU A 320 -2.42 32.20 -22.89
N LEU A 321 -2.57 30.95 -22.41
CA LEU A 321 -1.89 30.47 -21.20
C LEU A 321 -0.37 30.50 -21.35
N LYS A 322 0.17 30.06 -22.50
CA LYS A 322 1.61 30.15 -22.80
C LYS A 322 2.10 31.59 -22.85
N ALA A 323 1.37 32.48 -23.53
CA ALA A 323 1.71 33.90 -23.61
C ALA A 323 1.69 34.57 -22.22
N ALA A 324 0.79 34.13 -21.35
CA ALA A 324 0.74 34.54 -19.95
C ALA A 324 1.79 33.84 -19.07
N ASN A 325 2.61 32.93 -19.61
CA ASN A 325 3.55 32.07 -18.89
C ASN A 325 2.87 31.29 -17.75
N ILE A 326 1.80 30.55 -18.08
CA ILE A 326 1.04 29.70 -17.15
C ILE A 326 1.16 28.25 -17.62
N ARG A 327 1.91 27.45 -16.87
CA ARG A 327 1.98 26.00 -17.05
C ARG A 327 1.09 25.28 -16.06
N TYR A 328 1.23 25.61 -14.77
CA TYR A 328 0.42 25.02 -13.71
C TYR A 328 -0.44 26.07 -13.00
N ILE A 329 -1.58 25.61 -12.51
CA ILE A 329 -2.47 26.36 -11.62
C ILE A 329 -2.56 25.53 -10.34
N GLN A 330 -1.94 26.01 -9.27
CA GLN A 330 -1.94 25.36 -7.98
C GLN A 330 -2.99 26.01 -7.07
N VAL A 331 -3.90 25.19 -6.55
CA VAL A 331 -4.84 25.58 -5.50
C VAL A 331 -4.38 24.93 -4.21
N HIS A 332 -3.94 25.75 -3.25
CA HIS A 332 -3.36 25.26 -2.01
C HIS A 332 -3.68 26.24 -0.88
N ASP A 333 -3.46 25.79 0.34
CA ASP A 333 -3.65 26.62 1.52
C ASP A 333 -2.36 27.39 1.86
N SER A 334 -2.52 28.56 2.46
CA SER A 334 -1.42 29.49 2.73
C SER A 334 -0.90 29.50 4.15
N ALA A 335 -1.53 28.77 5.07
CA ALA A 335 -1.13 28.77 6.46
C ALA A 335 -0.03 27.75 6.75
N GLN A 336 1.13 28.26 7.20
CA GLN A 336 2.05 27.44 7.98
C GLN A 336 1.44 27.16 9.35
N ILE A 337 1.48 25.89 9.74
CA ILE A 337 0.91 25.33 10.96
C ILE A 337 1.39 26.13 12.19
N VAL A 338 0.47 26.84 12.85
CA VAL A 338 0.64 27.30 14.23
C VAL A 338 -0.54 26.75 15.03
N VAL A 339 -0.25 25.79 15.91
CA VAL A 339 -1.08 25.13 16.94
C VAL A 339 -2.51 25.69 17.08
N GLY A 340 -3.54 24.93 16.67
CA GLY A 340 -4.96 25.30 16.83
C GLY A 340 -5.90 24.60 15.83
N TRP A 341 -7.19 24.97 15.87
CA TRP A 341 -8.17 24.64 14.82
C TRP A 341 -7.84 25.45 13.56
N HIS A 342 -7.52 24.78 12.46
CA HIS A 342 -7.14 25.44 11.22
C HIS A 342 -8.24 25.35 10.16
N ILE A 343 -8.68 26.49 9.64
CA ILE A 343 -9.63 26.56 8.52
C ILE A 343 -8.80 26.89 7.27
N PRO A 344 -8.82 26.04 6.23
CA PRO A 344 -8.02 26.27 5.03
C PRO A 344 -8.35 27.60 4.37
N GLN A 345 -7.31 28.40 4.10
CA GLN A 345 -7.39 29.64 3.34
C GLN A 345 -6.75 29.42 1.98
N TYR A 346 -7.57 28.87 1.07
CA TYR A 346 -7.15 28.58 -0.29
C TYR A 346 -6.65 29.82 -1.04
N ARG A 347 -5.54 29.64 -1.75
CA ARG A 347 -4.95 30.57 -2.71
C ARG A 347 -4.78 29.91 -4.07
N ILE A 348 -4.63 30.74 -5.09
CA ILE A 348 -4.29 30.31 -6.43
C ILE A 348 -2.89 30.81 -6.75
N THR A 349 -1.97 29.89 -7.01
CA THR A 349 -0.60 30.16 -7.42
C THR A 349 -0.40 29.67 -8.84
N LEU A 350 0.01 30.57 -9.74
CA LEU A 350 0.35 30.25 -11.12
C LEU A 350 1.84 29.94 -11.22
N VAL A 351 2.18 28.80 -11.82
CA VAL A 351 3.57 28.41 -12.08
C VAL A 351 3.83 28.45 -13.58
N GLY A 352 4.86 29.18 -13.99
CA GLY A 352 5.22 29.36 -15.40
C GLY A 352 6.04 28.22 -16.00
N PHE A 353 6.18 28.24 -17.32
CA PHE A 353 7.06 27.32 -18.06
C PHE A 353 8.53 27.52 -17.72
N ASP A 354 8.90 28.72 -17.28
CA ASP A 354 10.24 29.10 -16.80
C ASP A 354 10.46 28.79 -15.30
N GLY A 355 9.45 28.24 -14.61
CA GLY A 355 9.49 27.96 -13.18
C GLY A 355 9.19 29.17 -12.28
N SER A 356 8.87 30.34 -12.82
CA SER A 356 8.42 31.48 -12.02
C SER A 356 7.07 31.21 -11.37
N THR A 357 6.86 31.76 -10.16
CA THR A 357 5.60 31.63 -9.42
C THR A 357 4.93 33.00 -9.25
N ARG A 358 3.60 33.03 -9.34
CA ARG A 358 2.79 34.23 -9.14
C ARG A 358 1.52 33.90 -8.35
N ASP A 359 1.36 34.53 -7.20
CA ASP A 359 0.15 34.43 -6.41
C ASP A 359 -0.94 35.33 -6.98
N ILE A 360 -2.16 34.80 -7.07
CA ILE A 360 -3.37 35.57 -7.35
C ILE A 360 -4.00 35.86 -5.97
N ASN A 361 -3.53 36.91 -5.29
CA ASN A 361 -3.96 37.30 -3.93
C ASN A 361 -4.98 38.43 -3.94
#